data_AF-A0A7R7DVD4-F1
#
_entry.id   AF-A0A7R7DVD4-F1
#
_cell.length_a   1.000
_cell.length_b   1.000
_cell.length_c   1.000
_cell.angle_alpha   90.00
_cell.angle_beta   90.00
_cell.angle_gamma   90.00
#
_symmetry.space_group_name_H-M   'P 1'
#
loop_
_entity.id
_entity.type
_entity.pdbx_description
1 polymer ?
#
loop_
_entity_poly.entity_id
_entity_poly.type
_entity_poly.pdbx_seq_one_letter_code
_entity_poly.pdbx_strand_id
1 'polypeptide(L)'
;MVVIPGDRARATAIGYRPRVGDLVGLPAYLSDRPYRVLAVSDSRIPGWVHLAGYLIHPDLTQWHCEQDVPTNQVHKLPDPVWPDW
;
A
#
# COMPACT_ATOMS: atom_id res chain seq x y z
N MET A 1 -22.34 22.98 -34.29
CA MET A 1 -20.92 22.66 -34.00
C MET A 1 -20.90 21.85 -32.72
N VAL A 2 -20.79 20.51 -32.84
CA VAL A 2 -20.85 19.60 -31.69
C VAL A 2 -19.43 19.43 -31.17
N VAL A 3 -19.19 19.89 -29.94
CA VAL A 3 -17.93 19.60 -29.23
C VAL A 3 -18.07 18.21 -28.63
N ILE A 4 -17.28 17.25 -29.11
CA ILE A 4 -17.14 15.93 -28.48
C ILE A 4 -16.12 16.11 -27.34
N PRO A 5 -16.50 15.96 -26.05
CA PRO A 5 -15.53 15.97 -24.95
C PRO A 5 -14.86 14.59 -24.90
N GLY A 6 -13.92 14.38 -25.80
CA GLY A 6 -13.16 13.14 -25.94
C GLY A 6 -11.69 13.35 -25.62
N ASP A 7 -11.36 13.83 -24.41
CA ASP A 7 -10.05 13.53 -23.83
C ASP A 7 -10.01 13.77 -22.31
N ARG A 8 -10.89 13.09 -21.57
CA ARG A 8 -10.53 12.69 -20.21
C ARG A 8 -9.81 11.37 -20.32
N ALA A 9 -8.60 11.37 -20.88
CA ALA A 9 -7.60 10.37 -20.53
C ALA A 9 -7.67 10.25 -19.01
N ARG A 10 -8.23 9.14 -18.53
CA ARG A 10 -8.26 8.78 -17.13
C ARG A 10 -6.83 8.97 -16.67
N ALA A 11 -6.59 9.98 -15.86
CA ALA A 11 -5.39 10.03 -15.05
C ALA A 11 -5.46 8.73 -14.25
N THR A 12 -4.78 7.69 -14.74
CA THR A 12 -4.49 6.48 -13.99
C THR A 12 -3.72 7.03 -12.81
N ALA A 13 -4.40 7.32 -11.71
CA ALA A 13 -3.76 7.82 -10.51
C ALA A 13 -2.69 6.77 -10.20
N ILE A 14 -1.42 7.11 -10.46
CA ILE A 14 -0.32 6.19 -10.30
C ILE A 14 -0.23 6.03 -8.79
N GLY A 15 -0.87 4.97 -8.30
CA GLY A 15 -0.91 4.65 -6.88
C GLY A 15 0.50 4.49 -6.34
N TYR A 16 0.66 4.70 -5.04
CA TYR A 16 1.95 4.46 -4.40
C TYR A 16 2.33 2.98 -4.59
N ARG A 17 3.52 2.72 -5.14
CA ARG A 17 4.07 1.36 -5.22
C ARG A 17 5.03 1.15 -4.06
N PRO A 18 4.68 0.31 -3.07
CA PRO A 18 5.55 0.02 -1.93
C PRO A 18 6.85 -0.63 -2.35
N ARG A 19 7.88 -0.43 -1.52
CA ARG A 19 9.19 -1.05 -1.62
C ARG A 19 9.45 -1.89 -0.38
N VAL A 20 10.33 -2.87 -0.51
CA VAL A 20 10.81 -3.65 0.64
C VAL A 20 11.38 -2.71 1.70
N GLY A 21 11.01 -2.94 2.96
CA GLY A 21 11.40 -2.12 4.10
C GLY A 21 10.42 -0.98 4.41
N ASP A 22 9.57 -0.57 3.47
CA ASP A 22 8.61 0.50 3.73
C ASP A 22 7.67 0.13 4.88
N LEU A 23 7.37 1.13 5.72
CA LEU A 23 6.18 1.12 6.54
C LEU A 23 5.03 1.72 5.74
N VAL A 24 3.93 1.00 5.61
CA VAL A 24 2.76 1.45 4.85
C VAL A 24 1.48 1.33 5.66
N GLY A 25 0.53 2.22 5.38
CA GLY A 25 -0.85 2.07 5.77
C GLY A 25 -1.61 1.32 4.68
N LEU A 26 -2.47 0.40 5.11
CA LEU A 26 -3.31 -0.43 4.24
C LEU A 26 -4.72 0.16 4.13
N PRO A 27 -5.53 -0.29 3.16
CA PRO A 27 -6.95 -0.04 3.16
C PRO A 27 -7.61 -0.50 4.47
N ALA A 28 -8.54 0.31 5.00
CA ALA A 28 -9.17 0.07 6.29
C ALA A 28 -9.93 -1.27 6.39
N TYR A 29 -10.39 -1.82 5.26
CA TYR A 29 -11.05 -3.12 5.24
C TYR A 29 -10.08 -4.31 5.39
N LEU A 30 -8.76 -4.09 5.22
CA LEU A 30 -7.72 -5.08 5.47
C LEU A 30 -7.16 -4.92 6.88
N SER A 31 -6.72 -3.70 7.22
CA SER A 31 -6.23 -3.38 8.56
C SER A 31 -6.10 -1.86 8.75
N ASP A 32 -6.25 -1.42 9.99
CA ASP A 32 -5.91 -0.08 10.47
C ASP A 32 -4.46 0.01 11.01
N ARG A 33 -3.74 -1.12 11.04
CA ARG A 33 -2.40 -1.19 11.62
C ARG A 33 -1.30 -0.89 10.61
N PRO A 34 -0.15 -0.35 11.07
CA PRO A 34 1.03 -0.23 10.22
C PRO A 34 1.51 -1.59 9.71
N TYR A 35 1.86 -1.63 8.43
CA TYR A 35 2.34 -2.84 7.76
C TYR A 35 3.78 -2.65 7.28
N ARG A 36 4.70 -3.52 7.72
CA ARG A 36 6.10 -3.53 7.28
C ARG A 36 6.25 -4.47 6.10
N VAL A 37 6.69 -3.93 4.96
CA VAL A 37 6.83 -4.68 3.70
C VAL A 37 8.14 -5.50 3.70
N LEU A 38 8.05 -6.79 3.42
CA LEU A 38 9.21 -7.70 3.25
C LEU A 38 9.40 -8.14 1.80
N ALA A 39 8.31 -8.34 1.06
CA ALA A 39 8.36 -8.66 -0.36
C ALA A 39 7.25 -7.96 -1.11
N VAL A 40 7.52 -7.66 -2.38
CA VAL A 40 6.61 -7.01 -3.31
C VAL A 40 6.66 -7.77 -4.62
N SER A 41 5.50 -8.15 -5.15
CA SER A 41 5.38 -8.76 -6.48
C SER A 41 4.16 -8.23 -7.23
N ASP A 42 4.12 -8.44 -8.54
CA ASP A 42 3.00 -8.00 -9.36
C ASP A 42 1.75 -8.83 -9.03
N SER A 43 0.62 -8.15 -8.80
CA SER A 43 -0.66 -8.81 -8.63
C SER A 43 -1.19 -9.31 -9.98
N ARG A 44 -2.05 -10.33 -9.94
CA ARG A 44 -2.85 -10.74 -11.10
C ARG A 44 -3.94 -9.72 -11.44
N ILE A 45 -4.28 -8.83 -10.51
CA ILE A 45 -5.33 -7.82 -10.69
C ILE A 45 -4.68 -6.50 -11.17
N PRO A 46 -5.09 -5.95 -12.33
CA PRO A 46 -4.53 -4.69 -12.82
C PRO A 46 -4.71 -3.54 -11.82
N GLY A 47 -3.61 -2.83 -11.52
CA GLY A 47 -3.60 -1.72 -10.56
C GLY A 47 -3.39 -2.13 -9.10
N TRP A 48 -3.19 -3.43 -8.83
CA TRP A 48 -2.92 -3.98 -7.51
C TRP A 48 -1.47 -4.47 -7.41
N VAL A 49 -1.00 -4.63 -6.18
CA VAL A 49 0.31 -5.19 -5.85
C VAL A 49 0.14 -6.26 -4.79
N HIS A 50 0.88 -7.36 -4.92
CA HIS A 50 0.92 -8.39 -3.89
C HIS A 50 2.03 -8.05 -2.89
N LEU A 51 1.67 -8.02 -1.61
CA LEU A 51 2.58 -7.71 -0.50
C LEU A 51 2.67 -8.91 0.46
N ALA A 52 3.90 -9.20 0.88
CA ALA A 52 4.20 -10.06 2.03
C ALA A 52 4.97 -9.26 3.07
N GLY A 53 4.68 -9.48 4.35
CA GLY A 53 5.14 -8.57 5.40
C GLY A 53 4.49 -8.79 6.77
N TYR A 54 4.68 -7.83 7.67
CA TYR A 54 4.20 -7.90 9.05
C TYR A 54 3.22 -6.79 9.38
N LEU A 55 2.08 -7.13 9.98
CA LEU A 55 1.28 -6.16 10.74
C LEU A 55 1.92 -5.92 12.10
N ILE A 56 2.12 -4.65 12.45
CA ILE A 56 2.69 -4.24 13.73
C ILE A 56 1.57 -3.90 14.70
N HIS A 57 1.51 -4.58 15.84
CA HIS A 57 0.49 -4.37 16.85
C HIS A 57 0.90 -3.34 17.90
N PRO A 58 -0.06 -2.76 18.65
CA PRO A 58 0.25 -1.83 19.74
C PRO A 58 1.13 -2.42 20.85
N ASP A 59 1.08 -3.73 21.05
CA ASP A 59 1.93 -4.48 21.98
C ASP A 59 3.28 -4.89 21.38
N LEU A 60 3.63 -4.35 20.21
CA LEU A 60 4.82 -4.64 19.41
C LEU A 60 4.93 -6.08 18.89
N THR A 61 3.87 -6.88 19.03
CA THR A 61 3.82 -8.19 18.34
C THR A 61 3.68 -8.00 16.83
N GLN A 62 4.19 -8.97 16.08
CA GLN A 62 4.22 -8.94 14.62
C GLN A 62 3.57 -10.19 14.05
N TRP A 63 2.60 -10.00 13.16
CA TRP A 63 1.90 -11.10 12.50
C TRP A 63 2.21 -11.09 11.01
N HIS A 64 2.74 -12.21 10.50
CA HIS A 64 3.03 -12.36 9.08
C HIS A 64 1.72 -12.45 8.29
N CYS A 65 1.59 -11.63 7.25
CA CYS A 65 0.39 -11.59 6.40
C CYS A 65 0.77 -11.32 4.94
N GLU A 66 0.06 -11.97 4.02
CA GLU A 66 0.18 -11.79 2.58
C GLU A 66 -1.16 -11.37 1.99
N GLN A 67 -1.15 -10.41 1.07
CA GLN A 67 -2.39 -9.85 0.50
C GLN A 67 -2.13 -9.06 -0.78
N ASP A 68 -3.12 -9.10 -1.67
CA ASP A 68 -3.22 -8.16 -2.79
C ASP A 68 -3.87 -6.86 -2.32
N VAL A 69 -3.24 -5.73 -2.65
CA VAL A 69 -3.77 -4.39 -2.32
C VAL A 69 -3.81 -3.47 -3.54
N PRO A 70 -4.85 -2.62 -3.66
CA PRO A 70 -4.91 -1.63 -4.72
C PRO A 70 -3.89 -0.52 -4.46
N THR A 71 -3.00 -0.27 -5.43
CA THR A 71 -1.88 0.67 -5.28
C THR A 71 -2.32 2.11 -4.97
N ASN A 72 -3.53 2.50 -5.36
CA ASN A 72 -4.09 3.83 -5.08
C ASN A 72 -4.65 3.99 -3.65
N GLN A 73 -4.66 2.94 -2.83
CA GLN A 73 -5.11 2.98 -1.43
C GLN A 73 -4.00 2.61 -0.45
N VAL A 74 -2.80 2.28 -0.95
CA VAL A 74 -1.61 2.14 -0.11
C VAL A 74 -0.95 3.51 0.03
N HIS A 75 -0.50 3.84 1.22
CA HIS A 75 0.24 5.07 1.46
C HIS A 75 1.46 4.81 2.35
N LYS A 76 2.58 5.44 2.02
CA LYS A 76 3.80 5.35 2.84
C LYS A 76 3.58 6.07 4.16
N LEU A 77 3.92 5.42 5.25
CA LEU A 77 3.99 6.02 6.57
C LEU A 77 5.43 6.48 6.84
N PRO A 78 5.64 7.54 7.65
CA PRO A 78 6.97 7.83 8.15
C PRO A 78 7.47 6.64 8.96
N ASP A 79 8.75 6.31 8.83
CA ASP A 79 9.33 5.33 9.73
C ASP A 79 9.28 5.87 11.16
N PRO A 80 8.79 5.09 12.14
CA PRO A 80 8.82 5.49 13.52
C PRO A 80 10.28 5.68 13.92
N VAL A 81 10.62 6.89 14.37
CA VAL A 81 11.87 7.14 15.07
C VAL A 81 11.68 6.52 16.45
N TRP A 82 12.24 5.32 16.64
CA TRP A 82 12.28 4.71 17.96
C TRP A 82 13.24 5.52 18.83
N PRO A 83 12.89 5.84 20.09
CA PRO A 83 13.85 6.45 21.00
C PRO A 83 15.03 5.51 21.19
N ASP A 84 16.25 6.06 21.11
CA ASP A 84 17.49 5.41 21.51
C ASP A 84 17.48 5.28 23.05
N TRP A 85 16.81 4.28 23.60
CA TRP A 85 16.95 3.93 25.02
C TRP A 85 18.02 2.86 25.22
#